data_AF-A0A0G4MIL7-F1
#
_entry.id   AF-A0A0G4MIL7-F1
#
_cell.length_a   1.000
_cell.length_b   1.000
_cell.length_c   1.000
_cell.angle_alpha   90.00
_cell.angle_beta   90.00
_cell.angle_gamma   90.00
#
_symmetry.space_group_name_H-M   'P 1'
#
loop_
_entity.id
_entity.type
_entity.pdbx_description
1 polymer ?
#
loop_
_entity_poly.entity_id
_entity_poly.type
_entity_poly.pdbx_seq_one_letter_code
_entity_poly.pdbx_strand_id
1 'polypeptide(L)'
;QAGASGQGGAAARPKKATYEVTKKKEIGVSDLTLLSKVSNEAINDNLKKRFEGREIYTYIGHVLVSVNPFRDLGIYTEEVLDSYRGKNRLEVPPHVFAIAESAYYNMKAYQENQCVIISGESGAGKTEAAKRIMQYIASVSGGESGDIKQIKDMAQVTTSDDNSRVDAVLPTGESISVLLYGATVLSWKDAAGNDRLWLSEAAALDGSKPVRGGIPLVFPVFGQAPDHEATKNLPQHGFARSSRWEFLGKSSEESGTNYSVKLDFGLSSSSLDEKTKAAWGYSFGAIYSVTLDRDALSTSLVITNEDDKPFELQVLLHTYLRVPDVTAVRLSSLDGASYLDKTESLATKTQSGDLALTGETDRIYTPLGGPK
;
A
#
# COMPACT_ATOMS: atom_id res chain seq x y z
N GLN A 1 -55.02 -67.60 15.62
CA GLN A 1 -54.04 -67.38 14.53
C GLN A 1 -54.48 -66.15 13.77
N ALA A 2 -53.59 -65.16 13.73
CA ALA A 2 -53.79 -63.85 13.11
C ALA A 2 -53.70 -63.94 11.58
N GLY A 3 -54.53 -63.16 10.89
CA GLY A 3 -54.47 -62.95 9.45
C GLY A 3 -54.72 -61.48 9.14
N ALA A 4 -53.65 -60.70 9.12
CA ALA A 4 -53.65 -59.33 8.63
C ALA A 4 -53.65 -59.34 7.09
N SER A 5 -54.51 -58.53 6.46
CA SER A 5 -54.37 -58.17 5.05
C SER A 5 -54.31 -56.65 4.93
N GLY A 6 -53.09 -56.17 4.67
CA GLY A 6 -52.76 -54.76 4.53
C GLY A 6 -53.17 -54.19 3.17
N GLN A 7 -53.54 -52.91 3.19
CA GLN A 7 -53.73 -52.09 2.01
C GLN A 7 -52.39 -51.90 1.28
N GLY A 8 -52.34 -52.29 0.00
CA GLY A 8 -51.21 -52.06 -0.88
C GLY A 8 -51.14 -50.60 -1.33
N GLY A 9 -50.23 -49.83 -0.73
CA GLY A 9 -49.79 -48.54 -1.27
C GLY A 9 -48.84 -48.76 -2.45
N ALA A 10 -49.22 -48.28 -3.63
CA ALA A 10 -48.37 -48.30 -4.81
C ALA A 10 -47.13 -47.41 -4.60
N ALA A 11 -45.95 -48.03 -4.55
CA ALA A 11 -44.67 -47.31 -4.46
C ALA A 11 -44.40 -46.53 -5.75
N ALA A 12 -44.22 -45.22 -5.63
CA ALA A 12 -43.82 -44.35 -6.71
C ALA A 12 -42.42 -44.74 -7.23
N ARG A 13 -42.32 -45.02 -8.53
CA ARG A 13 -41.05 -45.23 -9.23
C ARG A 13 -40.21 -43.95 -9.15
N PRO A 14 -38.90 -44.01 -8.82
CA PRO A 14 -38.06 -42.82 -8.81
C PRO A 14 -37.94 -42.28 -10.25
N LYS A 15 -38.40 -41.05 -10.47
CA LYS A 15 -38.14 -40.32 -11.72
C LYS A 15 -36.65 -40.02 -11.80
N LYS A 16 -35.99 -40.50 -12.86
CA LYS A 16 -34.62 -40.06 -13.21
C LYS A 16 -34.64 -38.54 -13.37
N ALA A 17 -33.89 -37.84 -12.52
CA ALA A 17 -33.63 -36.42 -12.70
C ALA A 17 -32.68 -36.25 -13.90
N THR A 18 -33.23 -35.90 -15.05
CA THR A 18 -32.44 -35.31 -16.15
C THR A 18 -32.14 -33.87 -15.77
N TYR A 19 -30.89 -33.63 -15.38
CA TYR A 19 -30.35 -32.30 -15.17
C TYR A 19 -29.92 -31.75 -16.53
N GLU A 20 -30.73 -30.86 -17.11
CA GLU A 20 -30.29 -30.08 -18.27
C GLU A 20 -29.38 -28.95 -17.78
N VAL A 21 -28.07 -29.15 -17.93
CA VAL A 21 -27.11 -28.06 -17.86
C VAL A 21 -27.07 -27.43 -19.23
N THR A 22 -27.46 -26.16 -19.31
CA THR A 22 -27.02 -25.26 -20.38
C THR A 22 -25.49 -25.15 -20.28
N LYS A 23 -24.77 -26.15 -20.82
CA LYS A 23 -23.31 -26.28 -20.66
C LYS A 23 -22.68 -25.14 -21.47
N LYS A 24 -22.20 -24.13 -20.75
CA LYS A 24 -21.29 -23.12 -21.32
C LYS A 24 -20.19 -23.88 -22.07
N LYS A 25 -19.93 -23.51 -23.32
CA LYS A 25 -18.93 -24.20 -24.17
C LYS A 25 -17.58 -24.11 -23.47
N GLU A 26 -17.08 -25.23 -22.95
CA GLU A 26 -15.82 -25.31 -22.20
C GLU A 26 -14.65 -24.94 -23.14
N ILE A 27 -13.87 -23.93 -22.75
CA ILE A 27 -12.77 -23.42 -23.56
C ILE A 27 -11.50 -24.14 -23.13
N GLY A 28 -10.96 -24.98 -24.02
CA GLY A 28 -9.79 -25.80 -23.67
C GLY A 28 -10.11 -26.80 -22.55
N VAL A 29 -9.07 -27.26 -21.87
CA VAL A 29 -9.14 -28.19 -20.74
C VAL A 29 -8.88 -27.43 -19.45
N SER A 30 -9.79 -27.56 -18.49
CA SER A 30 -9.76 -26.90 -17.19
C SER A 30 -8.69 -27.46 -16.22
N ASP A 31 -8.30 -28.73 -16.38
CA ASP A 31 -7.19 -29.37 -15.68
C ASP A 31 -6.20 -30.02 -16.67
N LEU A 32 -4.95 -29.55 -16.67
CA LEU A 32 -3.91 -30.00 -17.58
C LEU A 32 -3.55 -31.49 -17.41
N THR A 33 -3.93 -32.12 -16.28
CA THR A 33 -3.78 -33.58 -16.11
C THR A 33 -4.67 -34.39 -17.06
N LEU A 34 -5.68 -33.77 -17.67
CA LEU A 34 -6.59 -34.38 -18.63
C LEU A 34 -6.15 -34.19 -20.09
N LEU A 35 -4.97 -33.59 -20.34
CA LEU A 35 -4.42 -33.50 -21.70
C LEU A 35 -4.11 -34.89 -22.26
N SER A 36 -4.50 -35.12 -23.52
CA SER A 36 -4.24 -36.38 -24.22
C SER A 36 -2.76 -36.61 -24.54
N LYS A 37 -1.99 -35.52 -24.67
CA LYS A 37 -0.53 -35.54 -24.82
C LYS A 37 0.06 -34.46 -23.92
N VAL A 38 0.98 -34.86 -23.04
CA VAL A 38 1.71 -33.92 -22.18
C VAL A 38 2.97 -33.46 -22.91
N SER A 39 2.94 -32.25 -23.45
CA SER A 39 4.11 -31.55 -24.01
C SER A 39 4.03 -30.05 -23.70
N ASN A 40 5.15 -29.34 -23.77
CA ASN A 40 5.20 -27.89 -23.54
C ASN A 40 4.30 -27.14 -24.52
N GLU A 41 4.25 -27.60 -25.78
CA GLU A 41 3.40 -27.04 -26.83
C GLU A 41 1.92 -27.24 -26.48
N ALA A 42 1.52 -28.45 -26.09
CA ALA A 42 0.12 -28.74 -25.74
C ALA A 42 -0.36 -27.94 -24.51
N ILE A 43 0.52 -27.74 -23.52
CA ILE A 43 0.23 -26.90 -22.35
C ILE A 43 0.06 -25.44 -22.77
N ASN A 44 1.01 -24.89 -23.52
CA ASN A 44 0.96 -23.51 -23.99
C ASN A 44 -0.25 -23.23 -24.89
N ASP A 45 -0.58 -24.15 -25.79
CA ASP A 45 -1.76 -24.05 -26.67
C ASP A 45 -3.05 -24.03 -25.85
N ASN A 46 -3.15 -24.86 -24.81
CA ASN A 46 -4.32 -24.87 -23.92
C ASN A 46 -4.43 -23.56 -23.12
N LEU A 47 -3.33 -23.10 -22.52
CA LEU A 47 -3.29 -21.85 -21.75
C LEU A 47 -3.65 -20.65 -22.63
N LYS A 48 -3.10 -20.57 -23.84
CA LYS A 48 -3.41 -19.52 -24.82
C LYS A 48 -4.90 -19.52 -25.19
N LYS A 49 -5.45 -20.69 -25.53
CA LYS A 49 -6.86 -20.83 -25.89
C LYS A 49 -7.80 -20.41 -24.75
N ARG A 50 -7.47 -20.78 -23.51
CA ARG A 50 -8.22 -20.38 -22.30
C ARG A 50 -8.13 -18.88 -22.04
N PHE A 51 -6.94 -18.32 -22.15
CA PHE A 51 -6.70 -16.89 -21.99
C PHE A 51 -7.46 -16.03 -23.02
N GLU A 52 -7.45 -16.42 -24.30
CA GLU A 52 -8.24 -15.79 -25.36
C GLU A 52 -9.75 -15.88 -25.07
N GLY A 53 -10.18 -16.96 -24.41
CA GLY A 53 -11.53 -17.17 -23.88
C GLY A 53 -11.87 -16.42 -22.60
N ARG A 54 -10.96 -15.58 -22.08
CA ARG A 54 -11.06 -14.87 -20.78
C ARG A 54 -11.11 -15.82 -19.57
N GLU A 55 -10.61 -17.04 -19.69
CA GLU A 55 -10.40 -17.96 -18.57
C GLU A 55 -8.92 -17.98 -18.19
N ILE A 56 -8.57 -17.23 -17.14
CA ILE A 56 -7.16 -17.00 -16.77
C ILE A 56 -6.58 -18.05 -15.83
N TYR A 57 -7.45 -18.87 -15.24
CA TYR A 57 -7.08 -19.91 -14.30
C TYR A 57 -7.20 -21.29 -14.94
N THR A 58 -6.22 -22.15 -14.66
CA THR A 58 -6.19 -23.55 -15.12
C THR A 58 -5.56 -24.42 -14.04
N TYR A 59 -6.13 -25.59 -13.75
CA TYR A 59 -5.53 -26.53 -12.82
C TYR A 59 -4.40 -27.33 -13.45
N ILE A 60 -3.45 -27.74 -12.62
CA ILE A 60 -2.56 -28.87 -12.85
C ILE A 60 -2.50 -29.68 -11.56
N GLY A 61 -3.43 -30.63 -11.43
CA GLY A 61 -3.63 -31.35 -10.17
C GLY A 61 -3.96 -30.38 -9.03
N HIS A 62 -3.06 -30.29 -8.03
CA HIS A 62 -3.23 -29.39 -6.87
C HIS A 62 -2.70 -27.97 -7.06
N VAL A 63 -2.04 -27.69 -8.18
CA VAL A 63 -1.47 -26.38 -8.49
C VAL A 63 -2.45 -25.60 -9.36
N LEU A 64 -2.51 -24.29 -9.15
CA LEU A 64 -3.29 -23.36 -9.96
C LEU A 64 -2.35 -22.52 -10.83
N VAL A 65 -2.49 -22.66 -12.14
CA VAL A 65 -1.81 -21.80 -13.12
C VAL A 65 -2.67 -20.56 -13.35
N SER A 66 -2.05 -19.39 -13.25
CA SER A 66 -2.69 -18.09 -13.46
C SER A 66 -1.98 -17.34 -14.59
N VAL A 67 -2.72 -16.92 -15.61
CA VAL A 67 -2.21 -16.09 -16.72
C VAL A 67 -2.79 -14.68 -16.56
N ASN A 68 -1.98 -13.74 -16.06
CA ASN A 68 -2.46 -12.39 -15.73
C ASN A 68 -2.96 -11.63 -16.98
N PRO A 69 -4.24 -11.21 -17.04
CA PRO A 69 -4.78 -10.47 -18.18
C PRO A 69 -4.48 -8.96 -18.15
N PHE A 70 -3.82 -8.44 -17.09
CA PHE A 70 -3.56 -7.02 -16.87
C PHE A 70 -4.83 -6.14 -16.92
N ARG A 71 -5.98 -6.71 -16.57
CA ARG A 71 -7.27 -6.04 -16.50
C ARG A 71 -8.21 -6.79 -15.55
N ASP A 72 -9.24 -6.10 -15.08
CA ASP A 72 -10.31 -6.75 -14.34
C ASP A 72 -11.22 -7.55 -15.30
N LEU A 73 -11.63 -8.75 -14.86
CA LEU A 73 -12.55 -9.63 -15.57
C LEU A 73 -13.90 -9.76 -14.84
N GLY A 74 -14.06 -9.14 -13.66
CA GLY A 74 -15.27 -9.24 -12.85
C GLY A 74 -15.49 -10.62 -12.24
N ILE A 75 -14.43 -11.38 -12.00
CA ILE A 75 -14.49 -12.78 -11.52
C ILE A 75 -14.33 -12.93 -10.00
N TYR A 76 -14.21 -11.82 -9.27
CA TYR A 76 -13.98 -11.82 -7.82
C TYR A 76 -15.16 -11.23 -7.02
N THR A 77 -16.38 -11.39 -7.52
CA THR A 77 -17.59 -10.90 -6.85
C THR A 77 -17.97 -11.81 -5.67
N GLU A 78 -18.84 -11.32 -4.78
CA GLU A 78 -19.35 -12.12 -3.66
C GLU A 78 -20.14 -13.33 -4.15
N GLU A 79 -20.91 -13.20 -5.24
CA GLU A 79 -21.64 -14.33 -5.82
C GLU A 79 -20.69 -15.42 -6.33
N VAL A 80 -19.56 -15.03 -6.92
CA VAL A 80 -18.54 -15.99 -7.33
C VAL A 80 -17.94 -16.63 -6.09
N LEU A 81 -17.53 -15.86 -5.08
CA LEU A 81 -16.99 -16.38 -3.82
C LEU A 81 -17.90 -17.45 -3.20
N ASP A 82 -19.19 -17.13 -3.05
CA ASP A 82 -20.17 -18.05 -2.45
C ASP A 82 -20.35 -19.32 -3.27
N SER A 83 -20.19 -19.25 -4.59
CA SER A 83 -20.25 -20.44 -5.45
C SER A 83 -19.15 -21.47 -5.17
N TYR A 84 -18.03 -21.07 -4.54
CA TYR A 84 -16.93 -21.95 -4.15
C TYR A 84 -17.07 -22.49 -2.72
N ARG A 85 -17.95 -21.92 -1.89
CA ARG A 85 -18.07 -22.28 -0.47
C ARG A 85 -18.57 -23.71 -0.27
N GLY A 86 -17.85 -24.50 0.52
CA GLY A 86 -18.17 -25.89 0.80
C GLY A 86 -18.08 -26.82 -0.40
N LYS A 87 -17.46 -26.36 -1.51
CA LYS A 87 -17.36 -27.13 -2.74
C LYS A 87 -16.01 -27.82 -2.86
N ASN A 88 -16.05 -29.08 -3.29
CA ASN A 88 -14.83 -29.75 -3.68
C ASN A 88 -14.28 -29.11 -4.96
N ARG A 89 -12.96 -28.98 -5.08
CA ARG A 89 -12.28 -28.45 -6.27
C ARG A 89 -12.73 -29.12 -7.57
N LEU A 90 -13.05 -30.42 -7.54
CA LEU A 90 -13.51 -31.18 -8.73
C LEU A 90 -14.92 -30.78 -9.20
N GLU A 91 -15.68 -30.09 -8.36
CA GLU A 91 -17.06 -29.65 -8.66
C GLU A 91 -17.14 -28.23 -9.23
N VAL A 92 -16.03 -27.49 -9.21
CA VAL A 92 -15.97 -26.07 -9.53
C VAL A 92 -14.87 -25.76 -10.55
N PRO A 93 -15.03 -24.73 -11.38
CA PRO A 93 -14.02 -24.38 -12.38
C PRO A 93 -12.75 -23.79 -11.72
N PRO A 94 -11.59 -23.84 -12.41
CA PRO A 94 -10.34 -23.30 -11.91
C PRO A 94 -10.45 -21.85 -11.41
N HIS A 95 -10.11 -21.65 -10.14
CA HIS A 95 -10.12 -20.33 -9.53
C HIS A 95 -9.28 -20.30 -8.25
N VAL A 96 -8.81 -19.11 -7.89
CA VAL A 96 -8.05 -18.87 -6.65
C VAL A 96 -8.87 -19.20 -5.39
N PHE A 97 -10.18 -18.96 -5.43
CA PHE A 97 -11.11 -19.30 -4.35
C PHE A 97 -11.20 -20.81 -4.08
N ALA A 98 -11.02 -21.66 -5.10
CA ALA A 98 -10.99 -23.11 -4.88
C ALA A 98 -9.74 -23.56 -4.10
N ILE A 99 -8.61 -22.88 -4.29
CA ILE A 99 -7.38 -23.13 -3.53
C ILE A 99 -7.58 -22.68 -2.07
N ALA A 100 -8.19 -21.52 -1.88
CA ALA A 100 -8.52 -21.00 -0.56
C ALA A 100 -9.53 -21.90 0.19
N GLU A 101 -10.59 -22.37 -0.47
CA GLU A 101 -11.56 -23.32 0.11
C GLU A 101 -10.91 -24.65 0.47
N SER A 102 -10.06 -25.18 -0.41
CA SER A 102 -9.36 -26.44 -0.11
C SER A 102 -8.46 -26.31 1.12
N ALA A 103 -7.72 -25.21 1.23
CA ALA A 103 -6.90 -24.92 2.39
C ALA A 103 -7.77 -24.75 3.65
N TYR A 104 -8.80 -23.91 3.59
CA TYR A 104 -9.69 -23.67 4.73
C TYR A 104 -10.41 -24.94 5.20
N TYR A 105 -10.93 -25.73 4.26
CA TYR A 105 -11.56 -27.02 4.54
C TYR A 105 -10.59 -27.98 5.23
N ASN A 106 -9.37 -28.15 4.70
CA ASN A 106 -8.38 -29.06 5.29
C ASN A 106 -7.98 -28.62 6.71
N MET A 107 -7.77 -27.31 6.90
CA MET A 107 -7.50 -26.74 8.21
C MET A 107 -8.63 -27.05 9.20
N LYS A 108 -9.90 -26.90 8.78
CA LYS A 108 -11.06 -27.12 9.67
C LYS A 108 -11.35 -28.59 9.92
N ALA A 109 -11.37 -29.41 8.87
CA ALA A 109 -11.77 -30.81 8.91
C ALA A 109 -10.69 -31.73 9.49
N TYR A 110 -9.42 -31.45 9.18
CA TYR A 110 -8.28 -32.30 9.56
C TYR A 110 -7.35 -31.65 10.60
N GLN A 111 -7.57 -30.38 10.96
CA GLN A 111 -6.74 -29.64 11.94
C GLN A 111 -5.25 -29.56 11.52
N GLU A 112 -5.00 -29.51 10.21
CA GLU A 112 -3.64 -29.43 9.65
C GLU A 112 -3.27 -27.99 9.27
N ASN A 113 -2.03 -27.58 9.57
CA ASN A 113 -1.48 -26.31 9.12
C ASN A 113 -1.37 -26.28 7.59
N GLN A 114 -1.86 -25.20 6.97
CA GLN A 114 -1.85 -25.04 5.52
C GLN A 114 -0.83 -23.99 5.10
N CYS A 115 -0.18 -24.22 3.95
CA CYS A 115 0.72 -23.29 3.32
C CYS A 115 0.35 -23.15 1.84
N VAL A 116 0.18 -21.92 1.36
CA VAL A 116 0.01 -21.62 -0.06
C VAL A 116 1.23 -20.84 -0.55
N ILE A 117 1.94 -21.41 -1.52
CA ILE A 117 3.11 -20.78 -2.15
C ILE A 117 2.66 -20.17 -3.47
N ILE A 118 2.93 -18.87 -3.66
CA ILE A 118 2.62 -18.15 -4.90
C ILE A 118 3.93 -17.72 -5.55
N SER A 119 4.27 -18.34 -6.68
CA SER A 119 5.49 -18.06 -7.44
C SER A 119 5.17 -17.49 -8.83
N GLY A 120 6.10 -16.75 -9.41
CA GLY A 120 5.97 -16.14 -10.73
C GLY A 120 6.84 -14.91 -10.90
N GLU A 121 7.01 -14.46 -12.14
CA GLU A 121 7.77 -13.26 -12.51
C GLU A 121 7.13 -11.96 -11.96
N SER A 122 7.85 -10.85 -12.06
CA SER A 122 7.28 -9.54 -11.71
C SER A 122 6.05 -9.25 -12.59
N GLY A 123 4.98 -8.74 -12.00
CA GLY A 123 3.72 -8.49 -12.72
C GLY A 123 2.86 -9.74 -13.01
N ALA A 124 3.27 -10.95 -12.60
CA ALA A 124 2.47 -12.17 -12.85
C ALA A 124 1.16 -12.29 -12.04
N GLY A 125 0.86 -11.32 -11.15
CA GLY A 125 -0.38 -11.30 -10.35
C GLY A 125 -0.28 -11.97 -8.98
N LYS A 126 0.94 -12.15 -8.43
CA LYS A 126 1.17 -12.80 -7.13
C LYS A 126 0.43 -12.10 -5.97
N THR A 127 0.58 -10.78 -5.87
CA THR A 127 -0.04 -9.96 -4.82
C THR A 127 -1.56 -10.00 -4.90
N GLU A 128 -2.12 -9.94 -6.11
CA GLU A 128 -3.57 -10.06 -6.32
C GLU A 128 -4.07 -11.45 -5.93
N ALA A 129 -3.41 -12.52 -6.34
CA ALA A 129 -3.78 -13.87 -5.94
C ALA A 129 -3.78 -14.04 -4.41
N ALA A 130 -2.73 -13.54 -3.72
CA ALA A 130 -2.65 -13.56 -2.26
C ALA A 130 -3.84 -12.81 -1.62
N LYS A 131 -4.14 -11.60 -2.12
CA LYS A 131 -5.28 -10.79 -1.65
C LYS A 131 -6.61 -11.54 -1.80
N ARG A 132 -6.84 -12.23 -2.91
CA ARG A 132 -8.08 -13.00 -3.13
C ARG A 132 -8.20 -14.24 -2.26
N ILE A 133 -7.09 -14.93 -1.98
CA ILE A 133 -7.08 -16.06 -1.02
C ILE A 133 -7.47 -15.56 0.37
N MET A 134 -6.86 -14.47 0.83
CA MET A 134 -7.16 -13.90 2.14
C MET A 134 -8.60 -13.42 2.24
N GLN A 135 -9.10 -12.73 1.20
CA GLN A 135 -10.50 -12.29 1.12
C GLN A 135 -11.47 -13.47 1.22
N TYR A 136 -11.15 -14.60 0.57
CA TYR A 136 -11.96 -15.80 0.64
C TYR A 136 -12.01 -16.36 2.06
N ILE A 137 -10.83 -16.61 2.66
CA ILE A 137 -10.71 -17.16 4.02
C ILE A 137 -11.44 -16.27 5.03
N ALA A 138 -11.33 -14.95 4.90
CA ALA A 138 -12.08 -13.97 5.68
C ALA A 138 -13.58 -14.25 5.66
N SER A 139 -14.14 -14.37 4.45
CA SER A 139 -15.57 -14.53 4.24
C SER A 139 -16.08 -15.87 4.78
N VAL A 140 -15.38 -16.96 4.47
CA VAL A 140 -15.87 -18.30 4.79
C VAL A 140 -15.62 -18.73 6.23
N SER A 141 -14.64 -18.12 6.90
CA SER A 141 -14.36 -18.42 8.31
C SER A 141 -15.45 -17.98 9.27
N GLY A 142 -16.50 -17.28 8.79
CA GLY A 142 -17.63 -16.67 9.50
C GLY A 142 -18.27 -17.47 10.64
N GLY A 143 -17.61 -17.55 11.80
CA GLY A 143 -18.23 -17.82 13.09
C GLY A 143 -18.56 -16.49 13.78
N GLU A 144 -19.66 -16.45 14.53
CA GLU A 144 -20.10 -15.30 15.37
C GLU A 144 -19.14 -14.95 16.53
N SER A 145 -17.86 -15.30 16.41
CA SER A 145 -16.81 -15.02 17.39
C SER A 145 -15.81 -14.06 16.74
N GLY A 146 -15.96 -12.76 17.04
CA GLY A 146 -14.89 -11.74 17.17
C GLY A 146 -13.91 -11.44 16.03
N ASP A 147 -13.35 -12.44 15.36
CA ASP A 147 -12.05 -12.32 14.69
C ASP A 147 -12.12 -12.01 13.19
N ILE A 148 -13.31 -12.06 12.58
CA ILE A 148 -13.50 -11.74 11.14
C ILE A 148 -13.76 -10.25 10.90
N LYS A 149 -13.96 -9.46 11.96
CA LYS A 149 -13.80 -8.01 11.86
C LYS A 149 -12.37 -7.62 11.46
N GLN A 150 -11.36 -8.46 11.73
CA GLN A 150 -9.95 -8.09 11.54
C GLN A 150 -9.56 -7.77 10.09
N ILE A 151 -10.23 -8.32 9.06
CA ILE A 151 -9.92 -7.97 7.65
C ILE A 151 -10.60 -6.67 7.21
N LYS A 152 -11.66 -6.23 7.92
CA LYS A 152 -12.15 -4.84 7.84
C LYS A 152 -11.36 -3.88 8.72
N ASP A 153 -10.66 -4.41 9.72
CA ASP A 153 -9.86 -3.64 10.69
C ASP A 153 -8.37 -3.54 10.31
N MET A 154 -8.00 -3.77 9.04
CA MET A 154 -6.64 -3.51 8.56
C MET A 154 -6.54 -2.14 7.91
N ALA A 155 -5.40 -1.49 8.10
CA ALA A 155 -5.07 -0.29 7.35
C ALA A 155 -5.01 -0.59 5.84
N GLN A 156 -5.85 0.10 5.09
CA GLN A 156 -5.88 0.02 3.63
C GLN A 156 -4.75 0.86 3.07
N VAL A 157 -3.95 0.28 2.19
CA VAL A 157 -2.91 1.01 1.45
C VAL A 157 -3.13 0.78 -0.03
N THR A 158 -3.20 1.86 -0.79
CA THR A 158 -3.44 1.84 -2.23
C THR A 158 -2.42 2.70 -2.94
N THR A 159 -1.84 2.16 -4.00
CA THR A 159 -1.03 2.93 -4.93
C THR A 159 -1.93 3.38 -6.08
N SER A 160 -1.79 4.63 -6.53
CA SER A 160 -2.56 5.14 -7.68
C SER A 160 -2.22 4.39 -8.97
N ASP A 161 -3.14 4.40 -9.94
CA ASP A 161 -3.01 3.65 -11.21
C ASP A 161 -1.78 4.06 -12.03
N ASP A 162 -1.41 5.34 -11.96
CA ASP A 162 -0.22 5.92 -12.59
C ASP A 162 1.07 5.72 -11.76
N ASN A 163 0.96 5.03 -10.62
CA ASN A 163 2.04 4.84 -9.65
C ASN A 163 2.70 6.17 -9.28
N SER A 164 1.94 7.25 -9.09
CA SER A 164 2.47 8.53 -8.63
C SER A 164 2.28 8.75 -7.12
N ARG A 165 1.34 8.02 -6.50
CA ARG A 165 0.88 8.29 -5.14
C ARG A 165 0.62 7.01 -4.35
N VAL A 166 0.85 7.07 -3.05
CA VAL A 166 0.47 6.03 -2.08
C VAL A 166 -0.46 6.66 -1.05
N ASP A 167 -1.65 6.10 -0.92
CA ASP A 167 -2.65 6.49 0.06
C ASP A 167 -2.76 5.41 1.13
N ALA A 168 -2.96 5.81 2.38
CA ALA A 168 -3.28 4.88 3.46
C ALA A 168 -4.46 5.38 4.31
N VAL A 169 -5.31 4.46 4.74
CA VAL A 169 -6.50 4.74 5.57
C VAL A 169 -6.55 3.74 6.71
N LEU A 170 -6.58 4.22 7.94
CA LEU A 170 -6.83 3.39 9.11
C LEU A 170 -8.31 2.98 9.16
N PRO A 171 -8.65 1.85 9.80
CA PRO A 171 -10.05 1.43 9.95
C PRO A 171 -10.94 2.45 10.66
N THR A 172 -10.34 3.26 11.52
CA THR A 172 -10.98 4.35 12.26
C THR A 172 -11.23 5.61 11.44
N GLY A 173 -10.71 5.68 10.21
CA GLY A 173 -11.02 6.72 9.21
C GLY A 173 -9.91 7.74 8.97
N GLU A 174 -8.88 7.78 9.83
CA GLU A 174 -7.69 8.61 9.63
C GLU A 174 -6.98 8.20 8.35
N SER A 175 -6.40 9.15 7.64
CA SER A 175 -5.77 8.87 6.35
C SER A 175 -4.57 9.76 6.05
N ILE A 176 -3.67 9.22 5.23
CA ILE A 176 -2.53 9.95 4.66
C ILE A 176 -2.46 9.73 3.15
N SER A 177 -1.88 10.72 2.48
CA SER A 177 -1.57 10.65 1.06
C SER A 177 -0.14 11.10 0.83
N VAL A 178 0.67 10.29 0.16
CA VAL A 178 2.09 10.55 -0.09
C VAL A 178 2.36 10.50 -1.59
N LEU A 179 2.90 11.59 -2.14
CA LEU A 179 3.35 11.65 -3.53
C LEU A 179 4.75 11.03 -3.63
N LEU A 180 4.95 10.11 -4.58
CA LEU A 180 6.26 9.49 -4.79
C LEU A 180 7.29 10.47 -5.34
N TYR A 181 6.86 11.52 -6.03
CA TYR A 181 7.71 12.67 -6.28
C TYR A 181 7.98 13.41 -4.98
N GLY A 182 9.23 13.38 -4.54
CA GLY A 182 9.70 13.96 -3.29
C GLY A 182 9.38 13.18 -2.02
N ALA A 183 8.75 12.00 -2.13
CA ALA A 183 8.10 11.30 -1.01
C ALA A 183 7.27 12.27 -0.13
N THR A 184 6.60 13.23 -0.77
CA THR A 184 5.98 14.36 -0.07
C THR A 184 4.63 13.94 0.48
N VAL A 185 4.49 13.97 1.81
CA VAL A 185 3.17 13.80 2.45
C VAL A 185 2.31 15.00 2.06
N LEU A 186 1.25 14.77 1.30
CA LEU A 186 0.35 15.79 0.77
C LEU A 186 -0.77 16.14 1.76
N SER A 187 -1.27 15.14 2.47
CA SER A 187 -2.47 15.23 3.31
C SER A 187 -2.34 14.30 4.51
N TRP A 188 -2.84 14.74 5.66
CA TRP A 188 -3.01 13.94 6.86
C TRP A 188 -4.33 14.32 7.52
N LYS A 189 -5.31 13.42 7.46
CA LYS A 189 -6.67 13.66 7.95
C LYS A 189 -6.95 12.86 9.21
N ASP A 190 -7.66 13.49 10.14
CA ASP A 190 -8.30 12.77 11.23
C ASP A 190 -9.53 11.97 10.76
N ALA A 191 -10.12 11.16 11.65
CA ALA A 191 -11.29 10.35 11.36
C ALA A 191 -12.53 11.16 10.91
N ALA A 192 -12.59 12.46 11.24
CA ALA A 192 -13.65 13.36 10.80
C ALA A 192 -13.37 13.98 9.42
N GLY A 193 -12.22 13.66 8.80
CA GLY A 193 -11.81 14.15 7.49
C GLY A 193 -11.14 15.52 7.51
N ASN A 194 -10.83 16.08 8.69
CA ASN A 194 -10.15 17.37 8.78
C ASN A 194 -8.66 17.20 8.49
N ASP A 195 -8.17 17.89 7.47
CA ASP A 195 -6.77 17.85 7.10
C ASP A 195 -5.92 18.71 8.04
N ARG A 196 -4.86 18.13 8.57
CA ARG A 196 -3.88 18.78 9.45
C ARG A 196 -2.80 19.49 8.65
N LEU A 197 -2.64 19.16 7.37
CA LEU A 197 -1.64 19.75 6.48
C LEU A 197 -2.28 20.74 5.52
N TRP A 198 -1.56 21.84 5.28
CA TRP A 198 -1.91 22.80 4.25
C TRP A 198 -1.25 22.39 2.95
N LEU A 199 -2.06 22.28 1.90
CA LEU A 199 -1.63 22.07 0.53
C LEU A 199 -2.24 23.17 -0.34
N SER A 200 -1.41 23.81 -1.15
CA SER A 200 -1.86 24.82 -2.10
C SER A 200 -2.78 24.21 -3.17
N GLU A 201 -3.88 24.89 -3.51
CA GLU A 201 -4.74 24.52 -4.64
C GLU A 201 -4.01 24.55 -5.99
N ALA A 202 -2.99 25.42 -6.13
CA ALA A 202 -2.14 25.49 -7.32
C ALA A 202 -0.84 24.65 -7.21
N ALA A 203 -0.78 23.68 -6.28
CA ALA A 203 0.39 22.82 -6.16
C ALA A 203 0.51 21.93 -7.41
N ALA A 204 1.72 21.85 -7.99
CA ALA A 204 2.00 20.90 -9.03
C ALA A 204 2.26 19.52 -8.39
N LEU A 205 1.51 18.51 -8.83
CA LEU A 205 1.61 17.12 -8.34
C LEU A 205 2.07 16.15 -9.45
N ASP A 206 2.46 16.69 -10.61
CA ASP A 206 2.91 15.96 -11.80
C ASP A 206 4.42 15.68 -11.82
N GLY A 207 5.14 16.10 -10.76
CA GLY A 207 6.59 15.99 -10.68
C GLY A 207 7.38 17.04 -11.47
N SER A 208 6.72 18.08 -12.01
CA SER A 208 7.41 19.15 -12.74
C SER A 208 8.23 20.08 -11.84
N LYS A 209 7.83 20.21 -10.56
CA LYS A 209 8.50 21.03 -9.55
C LYS A 209 8.14 20.55 -8.14
N PRO A 210 8.90 20.93 -7.10
CA PRO A 210 8.56 20.61 -5.72
C PRO A 210 7.15 21.07 -5.33
N VAL A 211 6.49 20.22 -4.54
CA VAL A 211 5.12 20.46 -4.07
C VAL A 211 5.07 21.68 -3.15
N ARG A 212 4.07 22.54 -3.35
CA ARG A 212 3.79 23.70 -2.49
C ARG A 212 2.79 23.31 -1.39
N GLY A 213 3.30 22.86 -0.25
CA GLY A 213 2.50 22.42 0.89
C GLY A 213 2.82 20.97 1.28
N GLY A 214 2.08 20.44 2.24
CA GLY A 214 2.33 19.11 2.80
C GLY A 214 3.63 19.07 3.63
N ILE A 215 4.45 18.05 3.43
CA ILE A 215 5.75 17.89 4.08
C ILE A 215 6.86 17.62 3.05
N PRO A 216 7.38 18.64 2.34
CA PRO A 216 8.52 18.47 1.46
C PRO A 216 9.79 18.09 2.24
N LEU A 217 10.55 17.13 1.71
CA LEU A 217 11.83 16.69 2.27
C LEU A 217 12.99 17.57 1.77
N VAL A 218 13.67 18.22 2.70
CA VAL A 218 14.88 19.01 2.43
C VAL A 218 16.09 18.14 2.73
N PHE A 219 16.86 17.82 1.69
CA PHE A 219 18.11 17.07 1.78
C PHE A 219 18.87 17.22 0.46
N PRO A 220 20.22 17.36 0.48
CA PRO A 220 21.14 17.39 1.64
C PRO A 220 21.50 18.81 2.10
N VAL A 221 20.79 19.86 1.67
CA VAL A 221 21.09 21.26 2.02
C VAL A 221 19.81 22.02 2.34
N PHE A 222 19.81 22.85 3.38
CA PHE A 222 18.72 23.75 3.71
C PHE A 222 18.97 25.16 3.17
N GLY A 223 18.00 25.71 2.44
CA GLY A 223 18.18 26.99 1.76
C GLY A 223 19.19 26.86 0.62
N GLN A 224 19.96 27.90 0.38
CA GLN A 224 21.08 27.89 -0.56
C GLN A 224 22.37 28.04 0.26
N ALA A 225 23.38 27.22 -0.06
CA ALA A 225 24.65 27.22 0.66
C ALA A 225 25.83 27.31 -0.33
N PRO A 226 26.07 28.50 -0.93
CA PRO A 226 27.09 28.65 -1.97
C PRO A 226 28.52 28.41 -1.46
N ASP A 227 28.74 28.60 -0.16
CA ASP A 227 30.05 28.44 0.49
C ASP A 227 30.25 27.02 1.08
N HIS A 228 29.25 26.14 0.98
CA HIS A 228 29.34 24.79 1.51
C HIS A 228 29.87 23.83 0.45
N GLU A 229 31.14 23.42 0.57
CA GLU A 229 31.86 22.66 -0.45
C GLU A 229 31.08 21.45 -0.99
N ALA A 230 30.46 20.66 -0.12
CA ALA A 230 29.73 19.46 -0.53
C ALA A 230 28.38 19.74 -1.21
N THR A 231 27.78 20.93 -1.08
CA THR A 231 26.40 21.20 -1.54
C THR A 231 26.25 22.48 -2.36
N LYS A 232 27.34 23.23 -2.62
CA LYS A 232 27.35 24.50 -3.36
C LYS A 232 26.75 24.45 -4.75
N ASN A 233 26.82 23.29 -5.41
CA ASN A 233 26.28 23.09 -6.77
C ASN A 233 24.81 22.64 -6.78
N LEU A 234 24.20 22.42 -5.61
CA LEU A 234 22.83 21.97 -5.50
C LEU A 234 21.82 23.14 -5.54
N PRO A 235 20.60 22.88 -6.04
CA PRO A 235 19.53 23.87 -5.96
C PRO A 235 19.12 24.13 -4.51
N GLN A 236 18.37 25.21 -4.31
CA GLN A 236 17.82 25.56 -3.02
C GLN A 236 17.00 24.38 -2.43
N HIS A 237 17.30 24.03 -1.19
CA HIS A 237 16.75 22.89 -0.44
C HIS A 237 17.14 21.49 -0.95
N GLY A 238 18.18 21.40 -1.79
CA GLY A 238 18.67 20.15 -2.31
C GLY A 238 17.70 19.50 -3.29
N PHE A 239 17.77 18.18 -3.38
CA PHE A 239 17.10 17.42 -4.44
C PHE A 239 16.06 16.42 -3.94
N ALA A 240 16.03 16.07 -2.65
CA ALA A 240 15.11 15.04 -2.15
C ALA A 240 13.65 15.29 -2.55
N ARG A 241 13.13 16.51 -2.35
CA ARG A 241 11.77 16.93 -2.77
C ARG A 241 11.54 17.04 -4.28
N SER A 242 12.60 16.94 -5.08
CA SER A 242 12.58 17.07 -6.54
C SER A 242 12.91 15.75 -7.25
N SER A 243 13.21 14.70 -6.49
CA SER A 243 13.50 13.36 -6.99
C SER A 243 12.30 12.46 -6.82
N ARG A 244 12.15 11.47 -7.69
CA ARG A 244 11.16 10.41 -7.49
C ARG A 244 11.70 9.35 -6.54
N TRP A 245 10.95 9.04 -5.49
CA TRP A 245 11.26 8.00 -4.51
C TRP A 245 10.56 6.70 -4.86
N GLU A 246 11.13 5.57 -4.46
CA GLU A 246 10.52 4.25 -4.59
C GLU A 246 9.66 3.92 -3.38
N PHE A 247 8.48 3.34 -3.58
CA PHE A 247 7.70 2.79 -2.47
C PHE A 247 8.22 1.37 -2.17
N LEU A 248 8.81 1.20 -0.98
CA LEU A 248 9.45 -0.05 -0.57
C LEU A 248 8.46 -1.04 0.05
N GLY A 249 7.39 -0.53 0.65
CA GLY A 249 6.32 -1.35 1.20
C GLY A 249 5.66 -0.75 2.44
N LYS A 250 4.85 -1.58 3.10
CA LYS A 250 4.15 -1.22 4.33
C LYS A 250 4.41 -2.24 5.44
N SER A 251 4.30 -1.78 6.69
CA SER A 251 4.05 -2.62 7.85
C SER A 251 2.89 -2.05 8.65
N SER A 252 2.08 -2.90 9.27
CA SER A 252 1.00 -2.47 10.17
C SER A 252 1.17 -3.10 11.54
N GLU A 253 0.87 -2.35 12.59
CA GLU A 253 0.75 -2.86 13.94
C GLU A 253 -0.70 -2.72 14.41
N GLU A 254 -1.20 -3.79 15.01
CA GLU A 254 -2.58 -3.92 15.44
C GLU A 254 -2.58 -4.52 16.85
N SER A 255 -2.93 -3.70 17.85
CA SER A 255 -3.06 -4.17 19.24
C SER A 255 -4.26 -3.51 19.90
N GLY A 256 -5.31 -4.29 20.12
CA GLY A 256 -6.57 -3.80 20.68
C GLY A 256 -7.20 -2.71 19.80
N THR A 257 -7.23 -1.47 20.28
CA THR A 257 -7.77 -0.30 19.56
C THR A 257 -6.71 0.56 18.88
N ASN A 258 -5.44 0.16 18.96
CA ASN A 258 -4.32 0.88 18.34
C ASN A 258 -4.07 0.30 16.96
N TYR A 259 -4.35 1.12 15.96
CA TYR A 259 -4.05 0.85 14.55
C TYR A 259 -2.92 1.78 14.13
N SER A 260 -1.87 1.20 13.55
CA SER A 260 -0.83 1.97 12.88
C SER A 260 -0.52 1.38 11.51
N VAL A 261 -0.12 2.26 10.59
CA VAL A 261 0.46 1.85 9.32
C VAL A 261 1.69 2.66 9.03
N LYS A 262 2.79 1.96 8.79
CA LYS A 262 4.05 2.51 8.36
C LYS A 262 4.23 2.28 6.86
N LEU A 263 4.59 3.33 6.15
CA LEU A 263 4.94 3.33 4.73
C LEU A 263 6.43 3.67 4.60
N ASP A 264 7.19 2.83 3.89
CA ASP A 264 8.63 3.04 3.68
C ASP A 264 8.91 3.44 2.23
N PHE A 265 9.73 4.50 2.07
CA PHE A 265 10.12 5.06 0.78
C PHE A 265 11.65 5.13 0.66
N GLY A 266 12.19 4.75 -0.50
CA GLY A 266 13.61 4.71 -0.77
C GLY A 266 14.06 5.78 -1.76
N LEU A 267 15.24 6.36 -1.51
CA LEU A 267 15.99 7.17 -2.46
C LEU A 267 17.47 6.79 -2.38
N SER A 268 18.14 6.62 -3.51
CA SER A 268 19.56 6.29 -3.55
C SER A 268 20.29 7.09 -4.63
N SER A 269 21.61 7.16 -4.53
CA SER A 269 22.44 7.78 -5.58
C SER A 269 22.20 7.18 -6.97
N SER A 270 21.95 5.87 -7.06
CA SER A 270 21.68 5.18 -8.32
C SER A 270 20.38 5.61 -8.99
N SER A 271 19.38 5.99 -8.20
CA SER A 271 18.05 6.45 -8.65
C SER A 271 18.01 7.92 -9.10
N LEU A 272 19.06 8.70 -8.84
CA LEU A 272 19.10 10.12 -9.21
C LEU A 272 19.32 10.33 -10.71
N ASP A 273 18.85 11.48 -11.21
CA ASP A 273 19.18 11.93 -12.56
C ASP A 273 20.66 12.35 -12.66
N GLU A 274 21.21 12.33 -13.89
CA GLU A 274 22.63 12.61 -14.13
C GLU A 274 23.08 14.02 -13.73
N LYS A 275 22.18 15.02 -13.83
CA LYS A 275 22.50 16.39 -13.41
C LYS A 275 22.65 16.45 -11.88
N THR A 276 21.74 15.83 -11.15
CA THR A 276 21.80 15.77 -9.68
C THR A 276 23.00 14.96 -9.21
N LYS A 277 23.29 13.81 -9.85
CA LYS A 277 24.49 13.01 -9.58
C LYS A 277 25.76 13.82 -9.77
N ALA A 278 25.88 14.57 -10.88
CA ALA A 278 27.03 15.41 -11.14
C ALA A 278 27.17 16.59 -10.16
N ALA A 279 26.05 17.13 -9.67
CA ALA A 279 26.06 18.26 -8.75
C ALA A 279 26.47 17.88 -7.32
N TRP A 280 26.10 16.69 -6.84
CA TRP A 280 26.47 16.25 -5.47
C TRP A 280 27.64 15.27 -5.42
N GLY A 281 27.67 14.27 -6.31
CA GLY A 281 28.83 13.39 -6.49
C GLY A 281 29.08 12.34 -5.41
N TYR A 282 28.13 12.08 -4.51
CA TYR A 282 28.27 11.08 -3.43
C TYR A 282 27.31 9.90 -3.59
N SER A 283 27.75 8.73 -3.09
CA SER A 283 26.96 7.52 -2.96
C SER A 283 26.22 7.47 -1.62
N PHE A 284 24.92 7.21 -1.65
CA PHE A 284 24.09 7.17 -0.45
C PHE A 284 22.85 6.32 -0.66
N GLY A 285 22.30 5.84 0.46
CA GLY A 285 20.94 5.33 0.58
C GLY A 285 20.15 6.16 1.58
N ALA A 286 18.87 6.40 1.30
CA ALA A 286 17.94 7.07 2.20
C ALA A 286 16.63 6.29 2.29
N ILE A 287 16.16 6.07 3.52
CA ILE A 287 14.85 5.47 3.81
C ILE A 287 14.03 6.50 4.58
N TYR A 288 12.92 6.92 3.99
CA TYR A 288 11.93 7.76 4.61
C TYR A 288 10.72 6.93 5.02
N SER A 289 10.42 6.92 6.32
CA SER A 289 9.29 6.21 6.89
C SER A 289 8.20 7.20 7.31
N VAL A 290 6.96 6.93 6.91
CA VAL A 290 5.77 7.67 7.34
C VAL A 290 4.84 6.71 8.07
N THR A 291 4.66 6.93 9.37
CA THR A 291 3.76 6.13 10.21
C THR A 291 2.53 6.96 10.54
N LEU A 292 1.37 6.50 10.07
CA LEU A 292 0.08 7.01 10.48
C LEU A 292 -0.44 6.19 11.67
N ASP A 293 -0.67 6.88 12.78
CA ASP A 293 -1.40 6.40 13.94
C ASP A 293 -2.73 7.16 14.04
N ARG A 294 -3.59 6.76 14.98
CA ARG A 294 -4.88 7.43 15.21
C ARG A 294 -4.74 8.91 15.60
N ASP A 295 -3.78 9.21 16.45
CA ASP A 295 -3.61 10.55 17.04
C ASP A 295 -2.35 11.27 16.54
N ALA A 296 -1.53 10.61 15.71
CA ALA A 296 -0.23 11.13 15.33
C ALA A 296 0.17 10.73 13.91
N LEU A 297 1.01 11.58 13.32
CA LEU A 297 1.81 11.26 12.15
C LEU A 297 3.28 11.33 12.56
N SER A 298 3.96 10.20 12.51
CA SER A 298 5.39 10.10 12.80
C SER A 298 6.17 9.93 11.50
N THR A 299 7.27 10.66 11.37
CA THR A 299 8.13 10.57 10.18
C THR A 299 9.58 10.36 10.60
N SER A 300 10.27 9.43 9.95
CA SER A 300 11.69 9.15 10.19
C SER A 300 12.46 9.16 8.88
N LEU A 301 13.65 9.74 8.87
CA LEU A 301 14.56 9.70 7.73
C LEU A 301 15.90 9.11 8.19
N VAL A 302 16.24 7.96 7.61
CA VAL A 302 17.54 7.30 7.81
C VAL A 302 18.37 7.52 6.56
N ILE A 303 19.57 8.07 6.73
CA ILE A 303 20.53 8.29 5.63
C ILE A 303 21.77 7.45 5.93
N THR A 304 22.18 6.67 4.94
CA THR A 304 23.39 5.85 4.97
C THR A 304 24.38 6.43 3.98
N ASN A 305 25.58 6.78 4.48
CA ASN A 305 26.72 7.06 3.61
C ASN A 305 27.23 5.74 3.03
N GLU A 306 27.14 5.59 1.71
CA GLU A 306 27.61 4.41 0.96
C GLU A 306 28.88 4.71 0.15
N ASP A 307 29.41 5.91 0.30
CA ASP A 307 30.61 6.39 -0.37
C ASP A 307 31.88 6.02 0.42
N ASP A 308 33.04 6.10 -0.24
CA ASP A 308 34.32 5.94 0.43
C ASP A 308 34.78 7.23 1.15
N LYS A 309 34.06 8.34 0.93
CA LYS A 309 34.32 9.65 1.54
C LYS A 309 33.23 10.07 2.51
N PRO A 310 33.59 10.82 3.57
CA PRO A 310 32.59 11.52 4.36
C PRO A 310 31.93 12.62 3.51
N PHE A 311 30.63 12.83 3.73
CA PHE A 311 29.91 14.00 3.24
C PHE A 311 29.16 14.69 4.39
N GLU A 312 29.09 16.02 4.30
CA GLU A 312 28.29 16.85 5.19
C GLU A 312 26.90 17.09 4.58
N LEU A 313 25.89 17.15 5.45
CA LEU A 313 24.50 17.26 5.06
C LEU A 313 23.69 18.08 6.06
N GLN A 314 22.58 18.60 5.56
CA GLN A 314 21.50 19.20 6.33
C GLN A 314 20.19 18.54 5.93
N VAL A 315 19.31 18.34 6.92
CA VAL A 315 17.98 17.76 6.73
C VAL A 315 16.96 18.65 7.38
N LEU A 316 15.81 18.82 6.72
CA LEU A 316 14.66 19.48 7.30
C LEU A 316 13.36 18.88 6.73
N LEU A 317 12.36 18.70 7.60
CA LEU A 317 10.99 18.41 7.21
C LEU A 317 10.25 19.74 7.07
N HIS A 318 9.90 20.13 5.85
CA HIS A 318 9.32 21.44 5.58
C HIS A 318 7.79 21.46 5.78
N THR A 319 7.34 21.10 6.98
CA THR A 319 5.93 20.87 7.30
C THR A 319 5.06 22.13 7.20
N TYR A 320 4.03 22.08 6.36
CA TYR A 320 3.00 23.11 6.26
C TYR A 320 1.76 22.70 7.06
N LEU A 321 1.60 23.26 8.26
CA LEU A 321 0.41 23.00 9.09
C LEU A 321 -0.79 23.82 8.59
N ARG A 322 -1.96 23.18 8.56
CA ARG A 322 -3.22 23.87 8.29
C ARG A 322 -3.69 24.59 9.55
N VAL A 323 -3.99 25.87 9.40
CA VAL A 323 -4.61 26.69 10.45
C VAL A 323 -5.80 27.44 9.86
N PRO A 324 -6.90 27.62 10.61
CA PRO A 324 -8.06 28.36 10.11
C PRO A 324 -7.77 29.85 9.84
N ASP A 325 -7.01 30.48 10.75
CA ASP A 325 -6.62 31.89 10.67
C ASP A 325 -5.24 32.08 11.32
N VAL A 326 -4.26 32.45 10.51
CA VAL A 326 -2.86 32.64 10.96
C VAL A 326 -2.71 33.78 11.98
N THR A 327 -3.58 34.80 11.94
CA THR A 327 -3.49 35.97 12.83
C THR A 327 -3.86 35.62 14.27
N ALA A 328 -4.68 34.58 14.44
CA ALA A 328 -5.10 34.03 15.73
C ALA A 328 -4.13 32.97 16.28
N VAL A 329 -3.19 32.47 15.46
CA VAL A 329 -2.22 31.45 15.90
C VAL A 329 -1.18 32.05 16.83
N ARG A 330 -0.83 31.29 17.86
CA ARG A 330 0.28 31.56 18.77
C ARG A 330 1.15 30.32 18.86
N LEU A 331 2.45 30.48 18.67
CA LEU A 331 3.44 29.41 18.86
C LEU A 331 4.08 29.59 20.24
N SER A 332 3.70 28.71 21.16
CA SER A 332 4.26 28.65 22.51
C SER A 332 5.58 27.89 22.56
N SER A 333 6.23 27.86 23.72
CA SER A 333 7.47 27.08 24.00
C SER A 333 8.74 27.55 23.28
N LEU A 334 8.69 28.71 22.62
CA LEU A 334 9.86 29.37 22.03
C LEU A 334 10.39 30.52 22.91
N ASP A 335 9.73 30.84 24.02
CA ASP A 335 10.15 31.92 24.92
C ASP A 335 11.60 31.71 25.40
N GLY A 336 12.42 32.75 25.31
CA GLY A 336 13.84 32.72 25.62
C GLY A 336 14.74 32.05 24.58
N ALA A 337 14.20 31.43 23.52
CA ALA A 337 15.02 30.81 22.48
C ALA A 337 15.73 31.85 21.61
N SER A 338 16.99 31.59 21.26
CA SER A 338 17.72 32.38 20.27
C SER A 338 17.30 31.98 18.86
N TYR A 339 17.21 32.93 17.95
CA TYR A 339 16.90 32.68 16.55
C TYR A 339 17.63 33.63 15.59
N LEU A 340 17.81 33.17 14.36
CA LEU A 340 18.24 34.00 13.23
C LEU A 340 17.01 34.46 12.44
N ASP A 341 16.88 35.76 12.19
CA ASP A 341 15.77 36.33 11.41
C ASP A 341 16.20 36.61 9.97
N LYS A 342 15.68 35.83 9.02
CA LYS A 342 16.02 36.01 7.60
C LYS A 342 15.38 37.26 7.00
N THR A 343 14.30 37.77 7.58
CA THR A 343 13.68 39.03 7.12
C THR A 343 14.53 40.25 7.47
N GLU A 344 15.51 40.07 8.37
CA GLU A 344 16.45 41.10 8.82
C GLU A 344 17.90 40.65 8.62
N SER A 345 18.22 40.12 7.45
CA SER A 345 19.60 39.78 7.05
C SER A 345 20.32 38.84 8.03
N LEU A 346 19.61 37.83 8.54
CA LEU A 346 20.11 36.84 9.51
C LEU A 346 20.53 37.44 10.86
N ALA A 347 19.86 38.51 11.31
CA ALA A 347 20.09 39.07 12.64
C ALA A 347 19.78 38.05 13.75
N THR A 348 20.70 37.89 14.69
CA THR A 348 20.50 37.06 15.89
C THR A 348 19.65 37.81 16.91
N LYS A 349 18.57 37.17 17.37
CA LYS A 349 17.61 37.73 18.33
C LYS A 349 17.17 36.69 19.34
N THR A 350 16.49 37.12 20.40
CA THR A 350 15.89 36.24 21.41
C THR A 350 14.37 36.42 21.40
N GLN A 351 13.64 35.31 21.44
CA GLN A 351 12.18 35.33 21.50
C GLN A 351 11.71 35.70 22.90
N SER A 352 10.67 36.51 22.97
CA SER A 352 10.02 36.90 24.22
C SER A 352 8.54 36.57 24.14
N GLY A 353 8.07 35.72 25.05
CA GLY A 353 6.73 35.17 25.07
C GLY A 353 6.37 34.35 23.83
N ASP A 354 5.08 34.08 23.68
CA ASP A 354 4.54 33.36 22.53
C ASP A 354 4.74 34.15 21.23
N LEU A 355 5.06 33.44 20.15
CA LEU A 355 5.18 34.06 18.83
C LEU A 355 3.79 34.24 18.20
N ALA A 356 3.44 35.51 17.93
CA ALA A 356 2.33 35.91 17.09
C ALA A 356 2.81 36.17 15.65
N LEU A 357 2.10 35.62 14.65
CA LEU A 357 2.38 35.86 13.24
C LEU A 357 1.57 37.07 12.75
N THR A 358 2.18 38.26 12.84
CA THR A 358 1.53 39.55 12.48
C THR A 358 2.06 40.15 11.18
N GLY A 359 3.06 39.52 10.57
CA GLY A 359 3.67 39.90 9.30
C GLY A 359 4.50 38.75 8.75
N GLU A 360 5.22 39.00 7.65
CA GLU A 360 6.17 38.03 7.10
C GLU A 360 7.18 37.61 8.19
N THR A 361 7.37 36.30 8.34
CA THR A 361 8.21 35.72 9.39
C THR A 361 9.00 34.56 8.78
N ASP A 362 10.33 34.65 8.81
CA ASP A 362 11.25 33.57 8.43
C ASP A 362 12.39 33.52 9.46
N ARG A 363 12.24 32.62 10.45
CA ARG A 363 13.11 32.54 11.62
C ARG A 363 13.64 31.12 11.81
N ILE A 364 14.94 31.00 12.07
CA ILE A 364 15.60 29.74 12.42
C ILE A 364 15.89 29.75 13.91
N TYR A 365 15.11 28.99 14.68
CA TYR A 365 15.25 28.89 16.12
C TYR A 365 16.30 27.85 16.52
N THR A 366 17.10 28.17 17.54
CA THR A 366 17.95 27.22 18.26
C THR A 366 17.28 26.88 19.59
N PRO A 367 16.85 25.62 19.82
CA PRO A 367 16.14 25.23 21.04
C PRO A 367 16.96 25.49 22.30
N LEU A 368 16.27 25.88 23.38
CA LEU A 368 16.84 25.94 24.73
C LEU A 368 17.27 24.52 25.16
N GLY A 369 18.57 24.29 25.29
CA GLY A 369 19.16 22.97 25.60
C GLY A 369 19.84 22.26 24.42
N GLY A 370 19.86 22.86 23.23
CA GLY A 370 20.44 22.26 22.03
C GLY A 370 19.52 21.24 21.34
N PRO A 371 19.96 20.60 20.24
CA PRO A 371 19.25 19.46 19.68
C PRO A 371 19.17 18.36 20.74
N LYS A 372 17.96 17.81 20.95
CA LYS A 372 17.76 16.65 21.84
C LYS A 372 18.37 15.39 21.24
#